data_AF-A0A2V1AA60-F1
#
_entry.id   AF-A0A2V1AA60-F1
#
_cell.length_a   1.000
_cell.length_b   1.000
_cell.length_c   1.000
_cell.angle_alpha   90.00
_cell.angle_beta   90.00
_cell.angle_gamma   90.00
#
_symmetry.space_group_name_H-M   'P 1'
#
loop_
_entity.id
_entity.type
_entity.pdbx_description
1 polymer ?
#
loop_
_entity_poly.entity_id
_entity_poly.type
_entity_poly.pdbx_seq_one_letter_code
_entity_poly.pdbx_strand_id
1 'polypeptide(L)'
;MKLFLLPVVLAANILITTTDSWVAKGPRYLEWALREDGHNVKVVASLNPNTEYSTVESEKRQIVVGAPQGGDFNHLSPAQQIYHKNIKKLNTVPRGVRNTISQRESDKFDEAFQQQDIVQEGAYGQDPLNPNFWYVDAQPLEALSVAFSDILPNHLPTFTPDLVIVGPNEGLHLTSANSKQDIVVEDLEQMENQAEALALLAQSKSFPVISVSSEDHDHIYYGDERYFNVEEAKYEDSFKANPVARNVQYINRKIVELVEEVEPTLTSSLSLNVNFPSMNHKFSHCLATAKGPTFFQVVGDKVESHLGKILSVPHVSGKRGLEGQTTYIKMSDEGRPEPLSELEFMRLSAILIQPSVQDRLHEKDDVSQLYHNKLEARALDRCEIAVAVNHVTKGNNLGPDVFGITSIERTVKELAWKILRIPDRSGYSKASNNKRPKIEDHRYGQNKQSNANETSKSVSVNNLPLGKTSTQVDKTDSAEKPNTTNSAYKMYSFTWYTGAEAHVVNVKSLMCVSTDLSA
;
A
#
# COMPACT_ATOMS: atom_id res chain seq x y z
N MET A 1 6.18 -37.48 32.41
CA MET A 1 5.16 -36.60 31.81
C MET A 1 5.90 -35.40 31.21
N LYS A 2 6.07 -35.32 29.89
CA LYS A 2 6.68 -34.15 29.25
C LYS A 2 5.57 -33.13 29.02
N LEU A 3 5.57 -32.06 29.81
CA LEU A 3 4.71 -30.90 29.60
C LEU A 3 5.15 -30.25 28.29
N PHE A 4 4.35 -30.38 27.23
CA PHE A 4 4.55 -29.60 26.01
C PHE A 4 4.16 -28.15 26.33
N LEU A 5 5.15 -27.31 26.61
CA LEU A 5 4.99 -25.87 26.53
C LEU A 5 4.86 -25.55 25.03
N LEU A 6 3.62 -25.44 24.54
CA LEU A 6 3.36 -24.87 23.23
C LEU A 6 3.80 -23.40 23.28
N PRO A 7 4.54 -22.90 22.29
CA PRO A 7 4.79 -21.47 22.19
C PRO A 7 3.44 -20.76 22.11
N VAL A 8 3.19 -19.86 23.06
CA VAL A 8 2.06 -18.94 22.98
C VAL A 8 2.49 -17.91 21.95
N VAL A 9 2.06 -18.09 20.70
CA VAL A 9 2.11 -16.99 19.72
C VAL A 9 1.12 -15.95 20.23
N LEU A 10 1.62 -14.79 20.63
CA LEU A 10 0.77 -13.67 21.03
C LEU A 10 0.11 -13.14 19.75
N ALA A 11 -1.15 -13.48 19.56
CA ALA A 11 -1.94 -12.97 18.45
C ALA A 11 -2.21 -11.47 18.67
N ALA A 12 -1.49 -10.61 17.95
CA ALA A 12 -1.74 -9.17 17.90
C ALA A 12 -2.94 -8.80 17.00
N ASN A 13 -3.62 -7.71 17.34
CA ASN A 13 -4.59 -7.04 16.47
C ASN A 13 -3.85 -6.05 15.55
N ILE A 14 -3.79 -6.35 14.26
CA ILE A 14 -3.04 -5.55 13.29
C ILE A 14 -3.99 -4.81 12.36
N LEU A 15 -3.90 -3.49 12.33
CA LEU A 15 -4.57 -2.65 11.33
C LEU A 15 -3.62 -2.37 10.18
N ILE A 16 -3.98 -2.76 8.97
CA ILE A 16 -3.25 -2.42 7.75
C ILE A 16 -3.96 -1.26 7.05
N THR A 17 -3.19 -0.29 6.61
CA THR A 17 -3.60 0.74 5.65
C THR A 17 -2.54 0.88 4.58
N THR A 18 -2.79 1.62 3.50
CA THR A 18 -1.84 1.77 2.39
C THR A 18 -2.07 3.08 1.66
N THR A 19 -1.01 3.60 1.03
CA THR A 19 -1.11 4.69 0.04
C THR A 19 -1.64 4.18 -1.29
N ASP A 20 -1.51 2.88 -1.54
CA ASP A 20 -2.04 2.22 -2.71
C ASP A 20 -3.52 1.90 -2.53
N SER A 21 -4.03 1.10 -3.46
CA SER A 21 -5.40 0.65 -3.46
C SER A 21 -5.63 -0.47 -2.46
N TRP A 22 -6.81 -0.47 -1.86
CA TRP A 22 -7.29 -1.56 -0.99
C TRP A 22 -7.35 -2.94 -1.68
N VAL A 23 -7.28 -2.99 -3.01
CA VAL A 23 -7.21 -4.22 -3.84
C VAL A 23 -5.84 -4.42 -4.52
N ALA A 24 -4.83 -3.65 -4.13
CA ALA A 24 -3.46 -3.89 -4.59
C ALA A 24 -2.90 -5.21 -4.02
N LYS A 25 -1.97 -5.82 -4.75
CA LYS A 25 -1.32 -7.09 -4.35
C LYS A 25 -0.71 -7.05 -2.95
N GLY A 26 -0.07 -5.92 -2.58
CA GLY A 26 0.66 -5.76 -1.33
C GLY A 26 -0.22 -6.00 -0.09
N PRO A 27 -1.17 -5.10 0.22
CA PRO A 27 -2.00 -5.22 1.41
C PRO A 27 -2.83 -6.51 1.42
N ARG A 28 -3.29 -6.98 0.24
CA ARG A 28 -4.10 -8.21 0.09
C ARG A 28 -3.35 -9.46 0.52
N TYR A 29 -2.14 -9.66 0.01
CA TYR A 29 -1.36 -10.83 0.38
C TYR A 29 -0.70 -10.69 1.76
N LEU A 30 -0.43 -9.46 2.23
CA LEU A 30 0.11 -9.28 3.58
C LEU A 30 -0.93 -9.63 4.65
N GLU A 31 -2.19 -9.20 4.49
CA GLU A 31 -3.27 -9.57 5.41
C GLU A 31 -3.38 -11.08 5.58
N TRP A 32 -3.34 -11.81 4.47
CA TRP A 32 -3.42 -13.26 4.52
C TRP A 32 -2.21 -13.88 5.22
N ALA A 33 -0.99 -13.43 4.90
CA ALA A 33 0.22 -13.93 5.55
C ALA A 33 0.18 -13.77 7.08
N LEU A 34 -0.17 -12.57 7.57
CA LEU A 34 -0.28 -12.28 9.00
C LEU A 34 -1.42 -13.07 9.67
N ARG A 35 -2.54 -13.27 8.97
CA ARG A 35 -3.67 -14.06 9.49
C ARG A 35 -3.33 -15.55 9.60
N GLU A 36 -2.60 -16.11 8.64
CA GLU A 36 -2.12 -17.50 8.72
C GLU A 36 -1.09 -17.69 9.85
N ASP A 37 -0.36 -16.64 10.20
CA ASP A 37 0.54 -16.62 11.35
C ASP A 37 -0.18 -16.51 12.70
N GLY A 38 -1.49 -16.22 12.67
CA GLY A 38 -2.37 -16.24 13.86
C GLY A 38 -2.80 -14.86 14.36
N HIS A 39 -2.41 -13.79 13.68
CA HIS A 39 -2.84 -12.43 14.01
C HIS A 39 -4.30 -12.17 13.62
N ASN A 40 -4.95 -11.24 14.34
CA ASN A 40 -6.25 -10.72 13.97
C ASN A 40 -6.05 -9.45 13.12
N VAL A 41 -6.30 -9.54 11.81
CA VAL A 41 -5.93 -8.49 10.87
C VAL A 41 -7.16 -7.83 10.27
N LYS A 42 -7.15 -6.50 10.20
CA LYS A 42 -8.14 -5.68 9.49
C LYS A 42 -7.43 -4.74 8.54
N VAL A 43 -8.01 -4.50 7.38
CA VAL A 43 -7.47 -3.57 6.39
C VAL A 43 -8.47 -2.47 6.15
N VAL A 44 -8.03 -1.22 6.23
CA VAL A 44 -8.83 -0.04 5.84
C VAL A 44 -7.98 0.82 4.91
N ALA A 45 -8.43 1.01 3.68
CA ALA A 45 -7.69 1.74 2.67
C ALA A 45 -8.60 2.50 1.70
N SER A 46 -8.00 3.37 0.90
CA SER A 46 -8.71 4.15 -0.11
C SER A 46 -9.31 3.24 -1.19
N LEU A 47 -10.54 3.55 -1.58
CA LEU A 47 -11.23 2.95 -2.73
C LEU A 47 -10.56 3.33 -4.05
N ASN A 48 -10.03 4.56 -4.15
CA ASN A 48 -9.43 5.17 -5.34
C ASN A 48 -8.29 6.13 -4.93
N PRO A 49 -7.07 5.64 -4.64
CA PRO A 49 -5.97 6.48 -4.13
C PRO A 49 -5.42 7.47 -5.16
N ASN A 50 -5.54 7.15 -6.47
CA ASN A 50 -4.91 7.91 -7.56
C ASN A 50 -5.84 8.89 -8.28
N THR A 51 -7.06 9.12 -7.78
CA THR A 51 -7.91 10.17 -8.33
C THR A 51 -7.49 11.52 -7.77
N GLU A 52 -6.68 12.28 -8.54
CA GLU A 52 -6.47 13.70 -8.30
C GLU A 52 -7.84 14.40 -8.30
N TYR A 53 -8.35 14.72 -7.13
CA TYR A 53 -9.55 15.54 -7.02
C TYR A 53 -9.16 17.00 -7.19
N SER A 54 -9.54 17.61 -8.31
CA SER A 54 -9.40 19.06 -8.46
C SER A 54 -10.21 19.78 -7.38
N THR A 55 -9.57 20.69 -6.66
CA THR A 55 -10.16 21.50 -5.57
C THR A 55 -11.41 22.28 -5.99
N VAL A 56 -11.60 22.50 -7.30
CA VAL A 56 -12.76 23.21 -7.88
C VAL A 56 -14.03 22.34 -7.94
N GLU A 57 -13.92 21.01 -7.84
CA GLU A 57 -15.07 20.09 -7.91
C GLU A 57 -15.60 19.65 -6.53
N SER A 58 -14.90 19.96 -5.44
CA SER A 58 -15.35 19.67 -4.07
C SER A 58 -16.67 20.39 -3.74
N GLU A 59 -16.92 21.58 -4.29
CA GLU A 59 -18.15 22.35 -4.05
C GLU A 59 -19.35 21.90 -4.90
N LYS A 60 -19.15 21.04 -5.93
CA LYS A 60 -20.21 20.59 -6.86
C LYS A 60 -20.59 19.13 -6.72
N ARG A 61 -20.32 18.48 -5.59
CA ARG A 61 -20.75 17.08 -5.37
C ARG A 61 -22.26 16.97 -5.09
N GLN A 62 -23.05 17.01 -6.16
CA GLN A 62 -24.24 16.17 -6.26
C GLN A 62 -23.78 14.70 -6.35
N ILE A 63 -23.72 14.10 -5.17
CA ILE A 63 -23.82 12.67 -4.84
C ILE A 63 -24.21 11.79 -6.05
N VAL A 64 -23.24 11.05 -6.60
CA VAL A 64 -23.54 9.77 -7.25
C VAL A 64 -23.58 8.73 -6.13
N VAL A 65 -24.76 8.15 -5.90
CA VAL A 65 -24.95 7.05 -4.93
C VAL A 65 -24.42 5.77 -5.55
N GLY A 66 -23.48 5.10 -4.86
CA GLY A 66 -22.80 3.88 -5.29
C GLY A 66 -21.39 4.18 -5.79
N ALA A 67 -20.39 3.40 -5.37
CA ALA A 67 -19.00 3.47 -5.87
C ALA A 67 -19.03 3.64 -7.41
N PRO A 68 -18.80 4.84 -7.97
CA PRO A 68 -19.32 5.17 -9.31
C PRO A 68 -18.72 4.32 -10.45
N GLN A 69 -17.68 3.55 -10.17
CA GLN A 69 -16.95 2.69 -11.12
C GLN A 69 -16.47 1.36 -10.51
N GLY A 70 -17.12 0.86 -9.45
CA GLY A 70 -16.70 -0.40 -8.82
C GLY A 70 -15.34 -0.34 -8.09
N GLY A 71 -14.83 0.87 -7.82
CA GLY A 71 -13.51 1.09 -7.23
C GLY A 71 -12.35 0.74 -8.16
N ASP A 72 -11.15 0.82 -7.63
CA ASP A 72 -9.96 0.45 -8.39
C ASP A 72 -10.04 -1.00 -8.95
N PHE A 73 -9.50 -1.18 -10.16
CA PHE A 73 -9.64 -2.38 -11.00
C PHE A 73 -11.08 -2.85 -11.27
N ASN A 74 -12.10 -2.03 -10.99
CA ASN A 74 -13.52 -2.39 -11.03
C ASN A 74 -13.86 -3.59 -10.13
N HIS A 75 -13.13 -3.76 -9.02
CA HIS A 75 -13.24 -4.93 -8.16
C HIS A 75 -14.67 -5.16 -7.64
N LEU A 76 -15.39 -4.09 -7.29
CA LEU A 76 -16.77 -4.14 -6.78
C LEU A 76 -17.82 -4.26 -7.90
N SER A 77 -17.42 -4.38 -9.17
CA SER A 77 -18.39 -4.61 -10.24
C SER A 77 -19.08 -5.97 -10.07
N PRO A 78 -20.40 -6.09 -10.37
CA PRO A 78 -21.11 -7.36 -10.21
C PRO A 78 -20.46 -8.52 -10.96
N ALA A 79 -19.90 -8.27 -12.15
CA ALA A 79 -19.22 -9.27 -12.94
C ALA A 79 -17.96 -9.81 -12.25
N GLN A 80 -17.10 -8.93 -11.71
CA GLN A 80 -15.90 -9.32 -10.98
C GLN A 80 -16.23 -10.07 -9.69
N GLN A 81 -17.22 -9.58 -8.93
CA GLN A 81 -17.68 -10.21 -7.70
C GLN A 81 -18.23 -11.62 -7.95
N ILE A 82 -19.05 -11.81 -8.99
CA ILE A 82 -19.55 -13.14 -9.39
C ILE A 82 -18.40 -14.06 -9.83
N TYR A 83 -17.46 -13.53 -10.61
CA TYR A 83 -16.30 -14.29 -11.08
C TYR A 83 -15.47 -14.81 -9.90
N HIS A 84 -14.95 -13.92 -9.06
CA HIS A 84 -14.10 -14.29 -7.94
C HIS A 84 -14.83 -15.14 -6.90
N LYS A 85 -16.12 -14.89 -6.64
CA LYS A 85 -16.94 -15.78 -5.80
C LYS A 85 -16.95 -17.21 -6.34
N ASN A 86 -17.14 -17.39 -7.64
CA ASN A 86 -17.16 -18.71 -8.25
C ASN A 86 -15.78 -19.38 -8.23
N ILE A 87 -14.69 -18.63 -8.45
CA ILE A 87 -13.33 -19.17 -8.34
C ILE A 87 -13.05 -19.62 -6.89
N LYS A 88 -13.38 -18.78 -5.91
CA LYS A 88 -13.28 -19.12 -4.48
C LYS A 88 -14.04 -20.41 -4.16
N LYS A 89 -15.26 -20.53 -4.66
CA LYS A 89 -16.08 -21.74 -4.52
C LYS A 89 -15.37 -22.98 -5.10
N LEU A 90 -14.80 -22.86 -6.30
CA LEU A 90 -14.09 -23.98 -6.96
C LEU A 90 -12.82 -24.41 -6.22
N ASN A 91 -12.13 -23.48 -5.56
CA ASN A 91 -10.84 -23.70 -4.91
C ASN A 91 -10.98 -24.09 -3.43
N THR A 92 -12.02 -23.63 -2.74
CA THR A 92 -12.18 -23.83 -1.29
C THR A 92 -13.18 -24.94 -0.93
N VAL A 93 -14.16 -25.22 -1.79
CA VAL A 93 -15.17 -26.25 -1.49
C VAL A 93 -14.57 -27.65 -1.71
N PRO A 94 -14.72 -28.58 -0.73
CA PRO A 94 -14.24 -29.94 -0.86
C PRO A 94 -14.78 -30.62 -2.12
N ARG A 95 -13.92 -31.41 -2.78
CA ARG A 95 -14.28 -32.14 -3.99
C ARG A 95 -14.48 -33.63 -3.68
N GLY A 96 -15.57 -34.19 -4.18
CA GLY A 96 -15.92 -35.59 -4.02
C GLY A 96 -15.29 -36.50 -5.07
N VAL A 97 -15.88 -37.69 -5.21
CA VAL A 97 -15.48 -38.70 -6.20
C VAL A 97 -15.51 -38.10 -7.61
N ARG A 98 -14.46 -38.32 -8.41
CA ARG A 98 -14.25 -37.72 -9.74
C ARG A 98 -14.04 -36.20 -9.76
N ASN A 99 -13.57 -35.60 -8.65
CA ASN A 99 -13.23 -34.18 -8.59
C ASN A 99 -14.44 -33.25 -8.81
N THR A 100 -15.66 -33.71 -8.45
CA THR A 100 -16.90 -32.93 -8.55
C THR A 100 -17.30 -32.35 -7.20
N ILE A 101 -17.77 -31.11 -7.18
CA ILE A 101 -18.37 -30.48 -6.01
C ILE A 101 -19.81 -30.99 -5.87
N SER A 102 -20.20 -31.45 -4.68
CA SER A 102 -21.58 -31.87 -4.45
C SER A 102 -22.53 -30.68 -4.38
N GLN A 103 -23.76 -30.82 -4.88
CA GLN A 103 -24.77 -29.75 -4.82
C GLN A 103 -24.95 -29.23 -3.38
N ARG A 104 -24.97 -30.15 -2.39
CA ARG A 104 -25.09 -29.82 -0.98
C ARG A 104 -23.96 -28.91 -0.48
N GLU A 105 -22.72 -29.15 -0.86
CA GLU A 105 -21.59 -28.32 -0.45
C GLU A 105 -21.57 -26.99 -1.20
N SER A 106 -21.96 -27.02 -2.48
CA SER A 106 -22.17 -25.83 -3.30
C SER A 106 -23.20 -24.88 -2.68
N ASP A 107 -24.36 -25.40 -2.30
CA ASP A 107 -25.46 -24.61 -1.72
C ASP A 107 -25.08 -24.05 -0.35
N LYS A 108 -24.40 -24.86 0.48
CA LYS A 108 -23.86 -24.40 1.77
C LYS A 108 -22.89 -23.22 1.62
N PHE A 109 -22.03 -23.25 0.60
CA PHE A 109 -21.14 -22.13 0.31
C PHE A 109 -21.92 -20.87 -0.07
N ASP A 110 -22.93 -21.01 -0.94
CA ASP A 110 -23.76 -19.88 -1.36
C ASP A 110 -24.60 -19.30 -0.23
N GLU A 111 -25.18 -20.14 0.63
CA GLU A 111 -25.91 -19.73 1.84
C GLU A 111 -24.98 -18.98 2.80
N ALA A 112 -23.79 -19.53 3.07
CA ALA A 112 -22.80 -18.88 3.94
C ALA A 112 -22.36 -17.52 3.40
N PHE A 113 -22.24 -17.37 2.08
CA PHE A 113 -21.91 -16.10 1.43
C PHE A 113 -23.07 -15.09 1.52
N GLN A 114 -24.32 -15.52 1.33
CA GLN A 114 -25.49 -14.65 1.42
C GLN A 114 -25.82 -14.21 2.85
N GLN A 115 -25.45 -15.00 3.85
CA GLN A 115 -25.66 -14.69 5.27
C GLN A 115 -24.57 -13.79 5.86
N GLN A 116 -23.57 -13.38 5.07
CA GLN A 116 -22.54 -12.46 5.54
C GLN A 116 -23.17 -11.09 5.78
N ASP A 117 -22.98 -10.57 7.00
CA ASP A 117 -23.36 -9.21 7.35
C ASP A 117 -22.27 -8.26 6.85
N ILE A 118 -22.40 -7.84 5.58
CA ILE A 118 -21.47 -6.93 4.90
C ILE A 118 -21.98 -5.51 5.06
N VAL A 119 -21.15 -4.65 5.66
CA VAL A 119 -21.44 -3.23 5.79
C VAL A 119 -21.25 -2.54 4.44
N GLN A 120 -22.27 -1.81 3.99
CA GLN A 120 -22.23 -0.98 2.79
C GLN A 120 -22.85 0.38 3.10
N GLU A 121 -22.00 1.35 3.42
CA GLU A 121 -22.39 2.72 3.70
C GLU A 121 -22.06 3.64 2.52
N GLY A 122 -22.56 4.87 2.57
CA GLY A 122 -22.37 5.83 1.49
C GLY A 122 -20.91 6.28 1.27
N ALA A 123 -20.06 6.20 2.29
CA ALA A 123 -18.68 6.67 2.27
C ALA A 123 -17.63 5.54 2.42
N TYR A 124 -18.05 4.36 2.87
CA TYR A 124 -17.18 3.20 3.09
C TYR A 124 -17.98 1.90 3.04
N GLY A 125 -17.30 0.77 2.90
CA GLY A 125 -17.93 -0.54 2.97
C GLY A 125 -16.89 -1.67 3.06
N GLN A 126 -17.37 -2.90 3.13
CA GLN A 126 -16.53 -4.10 3.17
C GLN A 126 -16.45 -4.80 1.82
N ASP A 127 -15.34 -5.51 1.58
CA ASP A 127 -15.27 -6.48 0.48
C ASP A 127 -16.29 -7.61 0.70
N PRO A 128 -17.21 -7.86 -0.25
CA PRO A 128 -18.05 -9.04 -0.20
C PRO A 128 -17.26 -10.36 -0.23
N LEU A 129 -16.04 -10.38 -0.75
CA LEU A 129 -15.19 -11.58 -0.83
C LEU A 129 -14.30 -11.79 0.40
N ASN A 130 -14.06 -10.73 1.18
CA ASN A 130 -13.23 -10.75 2.38
C ASN A 130 -13.65 -9.66 3.39
N PRO A 131 -14.48 -10.00 4.40
CA PRO A 131 -14.97 -9.04 5.40
C PRO A 131 -13.88 -8.35 6.26
N ASN A 132 -12.62 -8.80 6.19
CA ASN A 132 -11.51 -8.11 6.85
C ASN A 132 -11.06 -6.84 6.10
N PHE A 133 -11.44 -6.68 4.83
CA PHE A 133 -11.08 -5.53 4.00
C PHE A 133 -12.21 -4.52 3.95
N TRP A 134 -11.87 -3.30 4.31
CA TRP A 134 -12.73 -2.12 4.25
C TRP A 134 -12.16 -1.14 3.23
N TYR A 135 -13.03 -0.61 2.39
CA TYR A 135 -12.72 0.48 1.49
C TYR A 135 -13.39 1.76 1.97
N VAL A 136 -12.73 2.89 1.76
CA VAL A 136 -13.28 4.23 2.03
C VAL A 136 -13.17 5.06 0.75
N ASP A 137 -14.26 5.70 0.34
CA ASP A 137 -14.30 6.59 -0.84
C ASP A 137 -13.68 7.97 -0.53
N ALA A 138 -12.39 7.95 -0.22
CA ALA A 138 -11.60 9.09 0.24
C ALA A 138 -10.10 8.87 -0.07
N GLN A 139 -9.27 9.90 0.07
CA GLN A 139 -7.81 9.78 -0.06
C GLN A 139 -7.20 8.89 1.04
N PRO A 140 -5.99 8.33 0.89
CA PRO A 140 -5.40 7.42 1.88
C PRO A 140 -5.41 7.94 3.32
N LEU A 141 -4.99 9.19 3.53
CA LEU A 141 -4.97 9.84 4.86
C LEU A 141 -6.38 9.94 5.47
N GLU A 142 -7.35 10.35 4.65
CA GLU A 142 -8.76 10.47 5.05
C GLU A 142 -9.37 9.10 5.36
N ALA A 143 -9.02 8.07 4.58
CA ALA A 143 -9.47 6.69 4.79
C ALA A 143 -9.01 6.17 6.17
N LEU A 144 -7.77 6.43 6.56
CA LEU A 144 -7.28 6.09 7.90
C LEU A 144 -7.96 6.94 8.99
N SER A 145 -8.25 8.22 8.74
CA SER A 145 -9.03 9.04 9.67
C SER A 145 -10.43 8.44 9.91
N VAL A 146 -11.14 8.07 8.83
CA VAL A 146 -12.45 7.41 8.88
C VAL A 146 -12.38 6.05 9.58
N ALA A 147 -11.26 5.33 9.43
CA ALA A 147 -11.02 4.10 10.17
C ALA A 147 -11.14 4.34 11.69
N PHE A 148 -10.43 5.36 12.18
CA PHE A 148 -10.39 5.68 13.61
C PHE A 148 -11.66 6.35 14.12
N SER A 149 -12.32 7.20 13.33
CA SER A 149 -13.51 7.95 13.78
C SER A 149 -14.80 7.14 13.68
N ASP A 150 -14.93 6.29 12.67
CA ASP A 150 -16.21 5.68 12.31
C ASP A 150 -16.15 4.15 12.23
N ILE A 151 -15.20 3.56 11.50
CA ILE A 151 -15.22 2.11 11.25
C ILE A 151 -14.89 1.32 12.51
N LEU A 152 -13.76 1.59 13.15
CA LEU A 152 -13.35 0.85 14.34
C LEU A 152 -14.36 1.02 15.49
N PRO A 153 -14.81 2.24 15.86
CA PRO A 153 -15.71 2.39 17.00
C PRO A 153 -17.11 1.82 16.78
N ASN A 154 -17.65 1.90 15.56
CA ASN A 154 -19.05 1.54 15.30
C ASN A 154 -19.23 0.10 14.81
N HIS A 155 -18.28 -0.41 14.02
CA HIS A 155 -18.42 -1.72 13.36
C HIS A 155 -17.45 -2.77 13.91
N LEU A 156 -16.34 -2.35 14.52
CA LEU A 156 -15.35 -3.24 15.12
C LEU A 156 -15.01 -2.84 16.57
N PRO A 157 -16.00 -2.63 17.47
CA PRO A 157 -15.76 -2.04 18.79
C PRO A 157 -14.87 -2.89 19.72
N THR A 158 -14.71 -4.18 19.43
CA THR A 158 -13.83 -5.09 20.17
C THR A 158 -12.42 -5.16 19.59
N PHE A 159 -12.17 -4.53 18.45
CA PHE A 159 -10.88 -4.48 17.78
C PHE A 159 -10.14 -3.19 18.17
N THR A 160 -9.08 -3.32 18.95
CA THR A 160 -8.14 -2.22 19.23
C THR A 160 -6.80 -2.58 18.61
N PRO A 161 -6.26 -1.80 17.67
CA PRO A 161 -4.96 -2.10 17.07
C PRO A 161 -3.86 -2.14 18.13
N ASP A 162 -3.09 -3.23 18.15
CA ASP A 162 -1.82 -3.33 18.86
C ASP A 162 -0.68 -2.79 17.98
N LEU A 163 -0.85 -2.87 16.65
CA LEU A 163 0.09 -2.39 15.64
C LEU A 163 -0.66 -1.85 14.42
N VAL A 164 -0.17 -0.75 13.86
CA VAL A 164 -0.60 -0.26 12.54
C VAL A 164 0.51 -0.50 11.52
N ILE A 165 0.17 -1.12 10.39
CA ILE A 165 1.09 -1.29 9.25
C ILE A 165 0.61 -0.38 8.11
N VAL A 166 1.51 0.46 7.61
CA VAL A 166 1.27 1.30 6.43
C VAL A 166 1.99 0.64 5.24
N GLY A 167 1.26 -0.13 4.45
CA GLY A 167 1.78 -0.85 3.28
C GLY A 167 1.51 -2.36 3.30
N PRO A 168 2.22 -3.15 2.48
CA PRO A 168 3.37 -2.75 1.66
C PRO A 168 2.93 -1.85 0.51
N ASN A 169 3.51 -0.65 0.43
CA ASN A 169 3.26 0.29 -0.64
C ASN A 169 4.20 0.04 -1.82
N GLU A 170 3.70 0.31 -3.02
CA GLU A 170 4.50 0.47 -4.23
C GLU A 170 5.10 1.89 -4.27
N GLY A 171 6.36 1.97 -4.70
CA GLY A 171 7.17 3.17 -4.61
C GLY A 171 7.86 3.38 -3.26
N LEU A 172 9.03 4.01 -3.33
CA LEU A 172 9.87 4.28 -2.16
C LEU A 172 9.33 5.47 -1.37
N HIS A 173 9.15 5.25 -0.07
CA HIS A 173 8.79 6.31 0.88
C HIS A 173 9.95 6.51 1.85
N LEU A 174 11.04 7.08 1.33
CA LEU A 174 12.24 7.31 2.12
C LEU A 174 11.99 8.36 3.21
N THR A 175 12.66 8.20 4.35
CA THR A 175 12.41 9.09 5.49
C THR A 175 12.85 10.53 5.21
N SER A 176 12.05 11.50 5.66
CA SER A 176 12.36 12.93 5.60
C SER A 176 13.62 13.27 6.40
N ALA A 177 14.37 14.28 5.93
CA ALA A 177 15.55 14.78 6.64
C ALA A 177 15.17 15.39 8.00
N ASN A 178 16.08 15.29 8.97
CA ASN A 178 15.87 15.90 10.29
C ASN A 178 15.87 17.44 10.17
N SER A 179 14.84 18.07 10.72
CA SER A 179 14.77 19.52 10.86
C SER A 179 15.80 20.00 11.89
N LYS A 180 16.27 21.25 11.75
CA LYS A 180 17.09 21.94 12.77
C LYS A 180 16.27 22.91 13.62
N GLN A 181 14.95 22.94 13.43
CA GLN A 181 14.06 23.86 14.14
C GLN A 181 13.67 23.31 15.51
N ASP A 182 13.61 24.14 16.54
CA ASP A 182 13.22 23.70 17.89
C ASP A 182 11.76 23.20 17.97
N ILE A 183 10.88 23.72 17.11
CA ILE A 183 9.48 23.31 17.01
C ILE A 183 9.21 22.99 15.55
N VAL A 184 8.73 21.78 15.29
CA VAL A 184 8.34 21.32 13.94
C VAL A 184 6.82 21.32 13.83
N VAL A 185 6.28 21.97 12.80
CA VAL A 185 4.84 21.95 12.49
C VAL A 185 4.65 21.25 11.16
N GLU A 186 3.93 20.13 11.17
CA GLU A 186 3.62 19.34 9.98
C GLU A 186 2.14 19.42 9.67
N ASP A 187 1.82 19.66 8.41
CA ASP A 187 0.46 19.55 7.89
C ASP A 187 0.28 18.25 7.14
N LEU A 188 -0.40 17.28 7.77
CA LEU A 188 -0.46 15.90 7.27
C LEU A 188 -1.09 15.82 5.87
N GLU A 189 -2.02 16.71 5.53
CA GLU A 189 -2.65 16.75 4.21
C GLU A 189 -1.69 17.21 3.10
N GLN A 190 -0.71 18.05 3.45
CA GLN A 190 0.23 18.66 2.50
C GLN A 190 1.58 17.94 2.47
N MET A 191 1.75 16.87 3.26
CA MET A 191 2.95 16.06 3.26
C MET A 191 3.09 15.29 1.93
N GLU A 192 4.24 15.45 1.28
CA GLU A 192 4.56 14.72 0.05
C GLU A 192 4.73 13.22 0.30
N ASN A 193 5.35 12.86 1.43
CA ASN A 193 5.45 11.47 1.85
C ASN A 193 4.16 11.04 2.55
N GLN A 194 3.21 10.52 1.77
CA GLN A 194 1.91 10.07 2.28
C GLN A 194 2.02 8.90 3.28
N ALA A 195 3.00 8.01 3.12
CA ALA A 195 3.23 6.93 4.09
C ALA A 195 3.70 7.45 5.45
N GLU A 196 4.52 8.52 5.47
CA GLU A 196 4.90 9.22 6.70
C GLU A 196 3.69 9.93 7.33
N ALA A 197 2.84 10.56 6.52
CA ALA A 197 1.61 11.20 7.01
C ALA A 197 0.66 10.19 7.68
N LEU A 198 0.45 9.02 7.06
CA LEU A 198 -0.33 7.92 7.64
C LEU A 198 0.27 7.42 8.95
N ALA A 199 1.60 7.28 9.01
CA ALA A 199 2.28 6.87 10.23
C ALA A 199 2.11 7.89 11.37
N LEU A 200 2.28 9.18 11.08
CA LEU A 200 2.07 10.24 12.07
C LEU A 200 0.61 10.32 12.54
N LEU A 201 -0.36 10.08 11.66
CA LEU A 201 -1.77 10.01 12.05
C LEU A 201 -2.01 8.85 13.03
N ALA A 202 -1.49 7.66 12.75
CA ALA A 202 -1.59 6.51 13.66
C ALA A 202 -0.87 6.76 15.01
N GLN A 203 0.32 7.36 14.99
CA GLN A 203 1.03 7.75 16.21
C GLN A 203 0.27 8.81 17.03
N SER A 204 -0.43 9.75 16.38
CA SER A 204 -1.30 10.72 17.06
C SER A 204 -2.51 10.08 17.74
N LYS A 205 -2.82 8.82 17.40
CA LYS A 205 -3.82 7.98 18.08
C LYS A 205 -3.17 7.00 19.07
N SER A 206 -1.88 7.19 19.37
CA SER A 206 -1.08 6.38 20.29
C SER A 206 -0.89 4.91 19.85
N PHE A 207 -0.86 4.64 18.54
CA PHE A 207 -0.52 3.31 18.02
C PHE A 207 0.95 3.24 17.54
N PRO A 208 1.67 2.14 17.80
CA PRO A 208 2.97 1.89 17.17
C PRO A 208 2.78 1.59 15.68
N VAL A 209 3.78 1.94 14.86
CA VAL A 209 3.66 1.90 13.40
C VAL A 209 4.87 1.27 12.71
N ILE A 210 4.61 0.42 11.71
CA ILE A 210 5.59 0.01 10.71
C ILE A 210 5.09 0.47 9.34
N SER A 211 5.82 1.38 8.71
CA SER A 211 5.62 1.72 7.30
C SER A 211 6.49 0.81 6.44
N VAL A 212 5.90 0.22 5.40
CA VAL A 212 6.60 -0.69 4.49
C VAL A 212 6.37 -0.24 3.06
N SER A 213 7.46 -0.11 2.31
CA SER A 213 7.47 0.32 0.92
C SER A 213 8.44 -0.53 0.10
N SER A 214 8.19 -0.62 -1.21
CA SER A 214 9.04 -1.33 -2.16
C SER A 214 9.34 -0.44 -3.36
N GLU A 215 10.54 -0.56 -3.93
CA GLU A 215 10.92 0.21 -5.12
C GLU A 215 10.11 -0.17 -6.38
N ASP A 216 9.31 -1.22 -6.32
CA ASP A 216 8.45 -1.65 -7.43
C ASP A 216 7.24 -0.71 -7.59
N HIS A 217 6.77 -0.51 -8.82
CA HIS A 217 5.66 0.40 -9.18
C HIS A 217 4.71 -0.23 -10.22
N ASP A 218 4.42 -1.52 -10.08
CA ASP A 218 3.75 -2.29 -11.13
C ASP A 218 2.22 -2.08 -11.19
N HIS A 219 1.63 -1.48 -10.16
CA HIS A 219 0.22 -1.27 -9.90
C HIS A 219 -0.64 -2.50 -10.25
N ILE A 220 -0.37 -3.61 -9.56
CA ILE A 220 -0.96 -4.91 -9.87
C ILE A 220 -2.12 -5.23 -8.92
N TYR A 221 -3.26 -5.56 -9.54
CA TYR A 221 -4.42 -6.14 -8.87
C TYR A 221 -4.11 -7.50 -8.24
N TYR A 222 -4.54 -7.73 -7.00
CA TYR A 222 -4.31 -9.00 -6.31
C TYR A 222 -4.93 -10.19 -7.04
N GLY A 223 -6.06 -9.97 -7.74
CA GLY A 223 -6.75 -10.99 -8.52
C GLY A 223 -6.22 -11.18 -9.95
N ASP A 224 -5.03 -10.67 -10.27
CA ASP A 224 -4.45 -10.85 -11.61
C ASP A 224 -3.87 -12.27 -11.78
N GLU A 225 -4.61 -13.10 -12.51
CA GLU A 225 -4.24 -14.47 -12.80
C GLU A 225 -2.98 -14.63 -13.65
N ARG A 226 -2.42 -13.56 -14.24
CA ARG A 226 -1.11 -13.67 -14.89
C ARG A 226 -0.01 -13.94 -13.85
N TYR A 227 -0.19 -13.44 -12.64
CA TYR A 227 0.81 -13.48 -11.57
C TYR A 227 0.43 -14.42 -10.43
N PHE A 228 -0.86 -14.58 -10.13
CA PHE A 228 -1.31 -15.31 -8.95
C PHE A 228 -2.30 -16.43 -9.26
N ASN A 229 -2.41 -17.40 -8.35
CA ASN A 229 -3.57 -18.26 -8.25
C ASN A 229 -4.54 -17.56 -7.30
N VAL A 230 -5.72 -17.21 -7.79
CA VAL A 230 -6.65 -16.32 -7.09
C VAL A 230 -7.64 -17.13 -6.25
N GLU A 231 -8.01 -16.58 -5.10
CA GLU A 231 -8.98 -17.20 -4.18
C GLU A 231 -8.66 -18.64 -3.77
N GLU A 232 -7.37 -18.94 -3.55
CA GLU A 232 -6.91 -20.25 -3.06
C GLU A 232 -7.28 -20.46 -1.59
N ALA A 233 -7.21 -21.72 -1.14
CA ALA A 233 -7.50 -22.06 0.26
C ALA A 233 -6.33 -21.77 1.20
N LYS A 234 -5.09 -21.72 0.69
CA LYS A 234 -3.86 -21.51 1.46
C LYS A 234 -3.00 -20.42 0.82
N TYR A 235 -2.33 -19.64 1.66
CA TYR A 235 -1.45 -18.55 1.23
C TYR A 235 -0.39 -19.04 0.24
N GLU A 236 0.33 -20.10 0.58
CA GLU A 236 1.43 -20.64 -0.24
C GLU A 236 0.98 -21.11 -1.63
N ASP A 237 -0.27 -21.56 -1.76
CA ASP A 237 -0.82 -22.03 -3.03
C ASP A 237 -1.17 -20.86 -3.97
N SER A 238 -1.20 -19.63 -3.47
CA SER A 238 -1.58 -18.43 -4.24
C SER A 238 -0.48 -17.93 -5.19
N PHE A 239 0.76 -18.39 -5.04
CA PHE A 239 1.91 -17.84 -5.76
C PHE A 239 2.31 -18.71 -6.95
N LYS A 240 2.27 -18.13 -8.16
CA LYS A 240 2.82 -18.79 -9.36
C LYS A 240 4.34 -18.65 -9.40
N ALA A 241 4.97 -19.48 -10.21
CA ALA A 241 6.43 -19.44 -10.43
C ALA A 241 6.86 -18.28 -11.36
N ASN A 242 6.62 -17.03 -10.95
CA ASN A 242 7.06 -15.82 -11.64
C ASN A 242 7.75 -14.83 -10.66
N PRO A 243 8.54 -13.85 -11.16
CA PRO A 243 9.28 -12.91 -10.32
C PRO A 243 8.39 -12.07 -9.39
N VAL A 244 7.28 -11.53 -9.90
CA VAL A 244 6.35 -10.68 -9.13
C VAL A 244 5.79 -11.45 -7.94
N ALA A 245 5.27 -12.66 -8.16
CA ALA A 245 4.70 -13.49 -7.11
C ALA A 245 5.74 -13.89 -6.05
N ARG A 246 6.95 -14.27 -6.48
CA ARG A 246 8.06 -14.59 -5.56
C ARG A 246 8.47 -13.39 -4.71
N ASN A 247 8.43 -12.20 -5.27
CA ASN A 247 8.78 -10.99 -4.55
C ASN A 247 7.71 -10.62 -3.51
N VAL A 248 6.42 -10.66 -3.87
CA VAL A 248 5.34 -10.46 -2.90
C VAL A 248 5.46 -11.46 -1.74
N GLN A 249 5.68 -12.74 -2.06
CA GLN A 249 5.89 -13.78 -1.04
C GLN A 249 7.11 -13.49 -0.17
N TYR A 250 8.21 -13.02 -0.76
CA TYR A 250 9.43 -12.66 -0.05
C TYR A 250 9.21 -11.48 0.91
N ILE A 251 8.63 -10.38 0.41
CA ILE A 251 8.34 -9.16 1.17
C ILE A 251 7.43 -9.50 2.34
N ASN A 252 6.32 -10.20 2.09
CA ASN A 252 5.36 -10.56 3.14
C ASN A 252 6.01 -11.41 4.22
N ARG A 253 6.80 -12.41 3.85
CA ARG A 253 7.53 -13.23 4.83
C ARG A 253 8.47 -12.36 5.68
N LYS A 254 9.19 -11.42 5.08
CA LYS A 254 10.07 -10.50 5.81
C LYS A 254 9.32 -9.55 6.72
N ILE A 255 8.13 -9.11 6.34
CA ILE A 255 7.29 -8.28 7.19
C ILE A 255 6.77 -9.10 8.38
N VAL A 256 6.32 -10.34 8.17
CA VAL A 256 5.91 -11.25 9.27
C VAL A 256 7.07 -11.46 10.24
N GLU A 257 8.28 -11.81 9.75
CA GLU A 257 9.49 -11.95 10.57
C GLU A 257 9.81 -10.66 11.37
N LEU A 258 9.60 -9.49 10.77
CA LEU A 258 9.82 -8.20 11.42
C LEU A 258 8.77 -7.95 12.51
N VAL A 259 7.48 -8.19 12.22
CA VAL A 259 6.36 -8.00 13.15
C VAL A 259 6.57 -8.85 14.40
N GLU A 260 6.88 -10.14 14.25
CA GLU A 260 7.14 -11.05 15.38
C GLU A 260 8.25 -10.55 16.32
N GLU A 261 9.24 -9.84 15.76
CA GLU A 261 10.36 -9.32 16.54
C GLU A 261 10.06 -7.99 17.22
N VAL A 262 9.45 -7.06 16.49
CA VAL A 262 9.38 -5.66 16.94
C VAL A 262 8.09 -5.33 17.66
N GLU A 263 6.98 -5.98 17.33
CA GLU A 263 5.67 -5.69 17.92
C GLU A 263 5.68 -5.71 19.46
N PRO A 264 6.33 -6.66 20.15
CA PRO A 264 6.33 -6.69 21.62
C PRO A 264 7.08 -5.54 22.29
N THR A 265 7.88 -4.78 21.54
CA THR A 265 8.80 -3.76 22.07
C THR A 265 8.62 -2.38 21.45
N LEU A 266 7.91 -2.28 20.32
CA LEU A 266 7.69 -1.02 19.61
C LEU A 266 6.66 -0.17 20.37
N THR A 267 7.05 1.05 20.75
CA THR A 267 6.18 2.00 21.45
C THR A 267 5.50 2.95 20.47
N SER A 268 4.39 3.58 20.88
CA SER A 268 3.67 4.57 20.06
C SER A 268 4.48 5.81 19.69
N SER A 269 5.53 6.12 20.45
CA SER A 269 6.47 7.21 20.14
C SER A 269 7.44 6.87 19.00
N LEU A 270 7.61 5.58 18.70
CA LEU A 270 8.51 5.07 17.68
C LEU A 270 7.73 4.60 16.45
N SER A 271 8.36 4.72 15.30
CA SER A 271 7.89 4.10 14.05
C SER A 271 9.08 3.52 13.28
N LEU A 272 8.84 2.45 12.54
CA LEU A 272 9.82 1.88 11.63
C LEU A 272 9.43 2.24 10.21
N ASN A 273 10.36 2.79 9.44
CA ASN A 273 10.19 2.98 8.00
C ASN A 273 11.07 1.98 7.24
N VAL A 274 10.43 1.04 6.56
CA VAL A 274 11.07 -0.13 5.94
C VAL A 274 10.94 -0.02 4.42
N ASN A 275 12.07 0.06 3.73
CA ASN A 275 12.12 0.14 2.28
C ASN A 275 12.80 -1.11 1.70
N PHE A 276 12.10 -1.81 0.81
CA PHE A 276 12.61 -2.96 0.08
C PHE A 276 13.17 -2.53 -1.28
N PRO A 277 14.36 -3.01 -1.68
CA PRO A 277 14.90 -2.74 -3.01
C PRO A 277 14.09 -3.49 -4.06
N SER A 278 14.11 -3.03 -5.31
CA SER A 278 13.42 -3.73 -6.39
C SER A 278 14.07 -5.10 -6.63
N MET A 279 13.24 -6.14 -6.68
CA MET A 279 13.66 -7.52 -6.97
C MET A 279 12.98 -8.10 -8.22
N ASN A 280 12.11 -7.32 -8.88
CA ASN A 280 11.19 -7.80 -9.91
C ASN A 280 11.70 -7.74 -11.35
N HIS A 281 12.76 -6.97 -11.64
CA HIS A 281 13.08 -6.62 -13.02
C HIS A 281 14.45 -7.15 -13.47
N LYS A 282 14.61 -7.37 -14.79
CA LYS A 282 15.87 -7.88 -15.38
C LYS A 282 17.08 -6.97 -15.11
N PHE A 283 16.84 -5.71 -14.79
CA PHE A 283 17.86 -4.72 -14.44
C PHE A 283 17.99 -4.49 -12.94
N SER A 284 17.26 -5.25 -12.09
CA SER A 284 17.45 -5.14 -10.66
C SER A 284 18.86 -5.60 -10.32
N HIS A 285 19.57 -4.77 -9.58
CA HIS A 285 20.86 -5.17 -9.00
C HIS A 285 20.66 -6.24 -7.92
N CYS A 286 19.43 -6.34 -7.40
CA CYS A 286 19.03 -7.25 -6.34
C CYS A 286 18.30 -8.46 -6.92
N LEU A 287 18.98 -9.60 -6.92
CA LEU A 287 18.36 -10.87 -7.27
C LEU A 287 17.70 -11.46 -6.01
N ALA A 288 16.47 -11.91 -6.16
CA ALA A 288 15.81 -12.80 -5.20
C ALA A 288 16.55 -14.16 -5.14
N THR A 289 17.72 -14.18 -4.51
CA THR A 289 18.46 -15.41 -4.20
C THR A 289 17.85 -16.11 -2.99
N ALA A 290 18.26 -17.34 -2.69
CA ALA A 290 17.74 -18.11 -1.56
C ALA A 290 17.88 -17.40 -0.19
N LYS A 291 18.76 -16.39 -0.06
CA LYS A 291 18.90 -15.58 1.15
C LYS A 291 18.19 -14.22 1.06
N GLY A 292 18.05 -13.67 -0.15
CA GLY A 292 17.46 -12.35 -0.40
C GLY A 292 18.21 -11.20 0.32
N PRO A 293 17.71 -9.96 0.18
CA PRO A 293 18.24 -8.80 0.90
C PRO A 293 17.97 -8.91 2.41
N THR A 294 18.94 -8.54 3.23
CA THR A 294 18.82 -8.54 4.71
C THR A 294 18.48 -7.16 5.25
N PHE A 295 17.88 -7.08 6.42
CA PHE A 295 17.62 -5.81 7.09
C PHE A 295 18.90 -5.07 7.44
N PHE A 296 18.93 -3.77 7.13
CA PHE A 296 20.00 -2.86 7.47
C PHE A 296 19.39 -1.63 8.15
N GLN A 297 19.69 -1.46 9.43
CA GLN A 297 19.24 -0.28 10.18
C GLN A 297 20.05 0.94 9.73
N VAL A 298 19.35 1.94 9.20
CA VAL A 298 19.92 3.21 8.80
C VAL A 298 20.02 4.10 10.03
N VAL A 299 21.23 4.63 10.26
CA VAL A 299 21.54 5.52 11.38
C VAL A 299 21.98 6.86 10.81
N GLY A 300 21.22 7.90 11.13
CA GLY A 300 21.49 9.28 10.72
C GLY A 300 22.43 9.99 11.70
N ASP A 301 22.73 11.24 11.37
CA ASP A 301 23.46 12.11 12.29
C ASP A 301 22.66 12.34 13.58
N LYS A 302 23.38 12.51 14.69
CA LYS A 302 22.78 12.72 16.01
C LYS A 302 21.87 13.95 15.99
N VAL A 303 20.58 13.74 16.22
CA VAL A 303 19.56 14.79 16.20
C VAL A 303 19.61 15.57 17.51
N GLU A 304 19.49 16.90 17.42
CA GLU A 304 19.27 17.75 18.58
C GLU A 304 17.82 17.63 19.04
N SER A 305 17.58 17.55 20.36
CA SER A 305 16.23 17.37 20.89
C SER A 305 15.37 18.58 20.56
N HIS A 306 14.29 18.38 19.81
CA HIS A 306 13.28 19.39 19.58
C HIS A 306 12.41 19.57 20.85
N LEU A 307 11.87 20.78 21.04
CA LEU A 307 10.94 21.11 22.13
C LEU A 307 9.54 20.49 21.93
N GLY A 308 9.24 20.01 20.72
CA GLY A 308 8.02 19.26 20.39
C GLY A 308 7.69 19.29 18.91
N LYS A 309 6.77 18.40 18.49
CA LYS A 309 6.21 18.36 17.13
C LYS A 309 4.71 18.66 17.20
N ILE A 310 4.22 19.51 16.31
CA ILE A 310 2.80 19.83 16.19
C ILE A 310 2.30 19.26 14.87
N LEU A 311 1.20 18.53 14.92
CA LEU A 311 0.56 17.93 13.76
C LEU A 311 -0.76 18.66 13.49
N SER A 312 -0.95 19.14 12.27
CA SER A 312 -2.26 19.50 11.72
C SER A 312 -2.90 18.24 11.16
N VAL A 313 -3.95 17.77 11.84
CA VAL A 313 -4.66 16.53 11.52
C VAL A 313 -6.05 16.87 11.00
N PRO A 314 -6.39 16.51 9.76
CA PRO A 314 -7.73 16.71 9.25
C PRO A 314 -8.71 15.77 9.93
N HIS A 315 -9.84 16.30 10.38
CA HIS A 315 -10.95 15.49 10.84
C HIS A 315 -11.94 15.27 9.70
N VAL A 316 -11.94 14.04 9.17
CA VAL A 316 -12.93 13.59 8.20
C VAL A 316 -13.90 12.65 8.89
N SER A 317 -15.18 13.03 8.94
CA SER A 317 -16.25 12.11 9.35
C SER A 317 -16.76 11.35 8.13
N GLY A 318 -17.09 10.08 8.32
CA GLY A 318 -17.79 9.26 7.32
C GLY A 318 -19.20 9.78 6.98
N LYS A 319 -19.71 10.80 7.69
CA LYS A 319 -20.99 11.47 7.36
C LYS A 319 -20.75 12.59 6.35
N ARG A 320 -21.45 12.51 5.21
CA ARG A 320 -21.35 13.48 4.10
C ARG A 320 -21.65 14.92 4.56
N GLY A 321 -20.87 15.88 4.05
CA GLY A 321 -21.18 17.31 4.11
C GLY A 321 -20.80 18.03 5.39
N LEU A 322 -19.97 17.41 6.24
CA LEU A 322 -19.29 18.13 7.33
C LEU A 322 -18.00 18.72 6.77
N GLU A 323 -17.84 20.04 6.86
CA GLU A 323 -16.56 20.70 6.59
C GLU A 323 -15.47 20.06 7.47
N GLY A 324 -14.34 19.69 6.85
CA GLY A 324 -13.22 19.10 7.55
C GLY A 324 -12.71 20.06 8.61
N GLN A 325 -12.78 19.67 9.87
CA GLN A 325 -12.21 20.45 10.96
C GLN A 325 -10.76 20.01 11.15
N THR A 326 -9.80 20.91 10.91
CA THR A 326 -8.40 20.63 11.26
C THR A 326 -8.21 20.72 12.76
N THR A 327 -7.62 19.67 13.34
CA THR A 327 -7.24 19.61 14.75
C THR A 327 -5.73 19.68 14.87
N TYR A 328 -5.23 20.49 15.81
CA TYR A 328 -3.81 20.62 16.06
C TYR A 328 -3.44 19.81 17.30
N ILE A 329 -2.52 18.85 17.13
CA ILE A 329 -2.09 17.93 18.17
C ILE A 329 -0.62 18.19 18.46
N LYS A 330 -0.27 18.39 19.72
CA LYS A 330 1.11 18.46 20.19
C LYS A 330 1.57 17.06 20.56
N MET A 331 2.70 16.65 20.00
CA MET A 331 3.37 15.40 20.32
C MET A 331 4.49 15.65 21.32
N SER A 332 4.51 14.86 22.39
CA SER A 332 5.55 14.84 23.41
C SER A 332 6.58 13.75 23.16
N ASP A 333 7.72 13.80 23.87
CA ASP A 333 8.76 12.77 23.81
C ASP A 333 8.27 11.38 24.24
N GLU A 334 7.25 11.31 25.07
CA GLU A 334 6.62 10.05 25.48
C GLU A 334 5.65 9.50 24.42
N GLY A 335 5.49 10.20 23.28
CA GLY A 335 4.52 9.83 22.25
C GLY A 335 3.06 10.02 22.67
N ARG A 336 2.83 10.79 23.75
CA ARG A 336 1.47 11.11 24.21
C ARG A 336 0.96 12.32 23.43
N PRO A 337 -0.12 12.17 22.64
CA PRO A 337 -0.77 13.28 21.95
C PRO A 337 -1.53 14.13 22.96
N GLU A 338 -1.26 15.44 22.96
CA GLU A 338 -1.97 16.42 23.78
C GLU A 338 -2.70 17.41 22.86
N PRO A 339 -4.02 17.62 23.05
CA PRO A 339 -4.72 18.67 22.32
C PRO A 339 -4.15 20.02 22.73
N LEU A 340 -3.86 20.87 21.75
CA LEU A 340 -3.37 22.22 22.02
C LEU A 340 -4.48 23.06 22.69
N SER A 341 -4.15 23.69 23.81
CA SER A 341 -5.06 24.65 24.42
C SER A 341 -5.26 25.86 23.49
N GLU A 342 -6.41 26.53 23.55
CA GLU A 342 -6.70 27.71 22.72
C GLU A 342 -5.63 28.81 22.87
N LEU A 343 -5.09 28.99 24.08
CA LEU A 343 -4.02 29.94 24.34
C LEU A 343 -2.70 29.53 23.71
N GLU A 344 -2.34 28.24 23.77
CA GLU A 344 -1.14 27.73 23.09
C GLU A 344 -1.29 27.81 21.58
N PHE A 345 -2.46 27.46 21.06
CA PHE A 345 -2.79 27.62 19.65
C PHE A 345 -2.62 29.07 19.23
N MET A 346 -3.22 30.05 19.93
CA MET A 346 -3.04 31.47 19.60
C MET A 346 -1.58 31.92 19.65
N ARG A 347 -0.80 31.44 20.62
CA ARG A 347 0.65 31.75 20.71
C ARG A 347 1.41 31.16 19.53
N LEU A 348 1.09 29.93 19.14
CA LEU A 348 1.71 29.24 18.02
C LEU A 348 1.29 29.87 16.69
N SER A 349 0.01 30.19 16.50
CA SER A 349 -0.46 30.94 15.34
C SER A 349 0.25 32.27 15.22
N ALA A 350 0.48 33.00 16.33
CA ALA A 350 1.24 34.24 16.30
C ALA A 350 2.72 34.04 15.91
N ILE A 351 3.31 32.88 16.21
CA ILE A 351 4.66 32.50 15.75
C ILE A 351 4.64 32.11 14.27
N LEU A 352 3.64 31.33 13.83
CA LEU A 352 3.49 30.83 12.46
C LEU A 352 3.12 31.93 11.46
N ILE A 353 2.38 32.96 11.89
CA ILE A 353 2.02 34.15 11.09
C ILE A 353 3.22 35.10 10.92
N GLN A 354 4.35 34.88 11.61
CA GLN A 354 5.54 35.67 11.34
C GLN A 354 6.02 35.39 9.91
N PRO A 355 6.19 36.41 9.05
CA PRO A 355 6.61 36.24 7.66
C PRO A 355 7.90 35.41 7.53
N SER A 356 8.83 35.56 8.48
CA SER A 356 10.08 34.78 8.51
C SER A 356 9.89 33.28 8.78
N VAL A 357 8.76 32.85 9.35
CA VAL A 357 8.42 31.45 9.58
C VAL A 357 7.62 30.91 8.40
N GLN A 358 6.68 31.70 7.85
CA GLN A 358 5.96 31.35 6.62
C GLN A 358 6.89 31.26 5.40
N ASP A 359 7.82 32.20 5.24
CA ASP A 359 8.84 32.14 4.20
C ASP A 359 9.71 30.88 4.37
N ARG A 360 10.01 30.43 5.60
CA ARG A 360 10.73 29.16 5.86
C ARG A 360 9.89 27.89 5.67
N LEU A 361 8.56 27.98 5.84
CA LEU A 361 7.64 26.89 5.49
C LEU A 361 7.49 26.75 3.96
N HIS A 362 7.67 27.85 3.23
CA HIS A 362 7.64 27.90 1.76
C HIS A 362 9.00 27.71 1.10
N GLU A 363 10.10 27.96 1.81
CA GLU A 363 11.46 27.62 1.42
C GLU A 363 11.66 26.10 1.62
N LYS A 364 10.88 25.32 0.87
CA LYS A 364 11.24 23.93 0.58
C LYS A 364 12.58 24.01 -0.13
N ASP A 365 13.65 23.61 0.55
CA ASP A 365 14.95 23.41 -0.07
C ASP A 365 14.75 22.37 -1.19
N ASP A 366 14.49 22.83 -2.42
CA ASP A 366 14.28 21.99 -3.61
C ASP A 366 15.47 21.02 -3.82
N VAL A 367 16.64 21.36 -3.28
CA VAL A 367 17.86 20.54 -3.30
C VAL A 367 17.84 19.44 -2.23
N SER A 368 17.17 19.65 -1.10
CA SER A 368 16.95 18.64 -0.05
C SER A 368 15.84 17.66 -0.44
N GLN A 369 14.82 18.11 -1.19
CA GLN A 369 13.81 17.23 -1.79
C GLN A 369 14.41 16.26 -2.83
N LEU A 370 15.46 16.69 -3.56
CA LEU A 370 16.14 15.81 -4.53
C LEU A 370 17.02 14.72 -3.88
N TYR A 371 17.25 14.80 -2.57
CA TYR A 371 18.11 13.86 -1.83
C TYR A 371 17.40 13.35 -0.58
N HIS A 372 16.29 12.64 -0.80
CA HIS A 372 15.76 11.67 0.16
C HIS A 372 16.89 10.84 0.78
N ASN A 373 16.76 10.51 2.06
CA ASN A 373 17.81 9.99 2.92
C ASN A 373 18.83 9.11 2.18
N LYS A 374 19.99 9.70 1.82
CA LYS A 374 21.05 9.07 1.02
C LYS A 374 21.51 7.73 1.61
N LEU A 375 21.36 7.55 2.92
CA LEU A 375 21.75 6.32 3.59
C LEU A 375 20.74 5.19 3.34
N GLU A 376 19.44 5.47 3.33
CA GLU A 376 18.41 4.51 2.92
C GLU A 376 18.60 4.14 1.46
N ALA A 377 18.70 5.12 0.56
CA ALA A 377 18.93 4.87 -0.87
C ALA A 377 20.19 4.02 -1.12
N ARG A 378 21.31 4.32 -0.45
CA ARG A 378 22.55 3.52 -0.53
C ARG A 378 22.38 2.10 -0.01
N ALA A 379 21.56 1.88 1.02
CA ALA A 379 21.29 0.53 1.50
C ALA A 379 20.52 -0.28 0.44
N LEU A 380 19.53 0.34 -0.21
CA LEU A 380 18.81 -0.27 -1.33
C LEU A 380 19.75 -0.60 -2.51
N ASP A 381 20.65 0.33 -2.88
CA ASP A 381 21.68 0.12 -3.93
C ASP A 381 22.62 -1.06 -3.61
N ARG A 382 22.83 -1.36 -2.32
CA ARG A 382 23.60 -2.51 -1.84
C ARG A 382 22.78 -3.80 -1.70
N CYS A 383 21.52 -3.78 -2.10
CA CYS A 383 20.58 -4.87 -1.94
C CYS A 383 20.36 -5.27 -0.48
N GLU A 384 20.17 -4.26 0.35
CA GLU A 384 19.74 -4.38 1.75
C GLU A 384 18.31 -3.84 1.86
N ILE A 385 17.54 -4.38 2.82
CA ILE A 385 16.25 -3.81 3.21
C ILE A 385 16.56 -2.67 4.17
N ALA A 386 16.37 -1.42 3.73
CA ALA A 386 16.65 -0.26 4.57
C ALA A 386 15.59 -0.15 5.66
N VAL A 387 16.01 0.01 6.92
CA VAL A 387 15.11 0.27 8.03
C VAL A 387 15.53 1.50 8.80
N ALA A 388 14.72 2.54 8.78
CA ALA A 388 14.90 3.73 9.62
C ALA A 388 14.04 3.61 10.88
N VAL A 389 14.65 3.84 12.04
CA VAL A 389 13.93 4.00 13.31
C VAL A 389 13.63 5.48 13.49
N ASN A 390 12.37 5.83 13.54
CA ASN A 390 11.92 7.21 13.67
C ASN A 390 11.21 7.40 15.01
N HIS A 391 11.31 8.61 15.54
CA HIS A 391 10.63 8.99 16.77
C HIS A 391 9.92 10.32 16.55
N VAL A 392 8.69 10.40 17.06
CA VAL A 392 7.78 11.51 16.75
C VAL A 392 8.36 12.91 17.04
N THR A 393 9.14 13.07 18.11
CA THR A 393 9.85 14.33 18.45
C THR A 393 11.37 14.31 18.31
N LYS A 394 12.05 13.16 18.47
CA LYS A 394 13.52 13.07 18.43
C LYS A 394 14.08 12.96 17.01
N GLY A 395 13.21 12.92 16.02
CA GLY A 395 13.57 12.83 14.61
C GLY A 395 13.77 11.41 14.12
N ASN A 396 14.44 11.32 12.99
CA ASN A 396 14.51 10.19 12.09
C ASN A 396 15.89 9.52 12.10
N ASN A 397 15.93 8.23 11.75
CA ASN A 397 17.14 7.40 11.67
C ASN A 397 17.91 7.25 12.99
N LEU A 398 17.19 6.99 14.06
CA LEU A 398 17.77 6.77 15.37
C LEU A 398 18.63 5.51 15.41
N GLY A 399 19.69 5.59 16.21
CA GLY A 399 20.65 4.52 16.38
C GLY A 399 20.11 3.30 17.13
N PRO A 400 20.86 2.19 17.11
CA PRO A 400 20.50 0.96 17.82
C PRO A 400 20.51 1.10 19.35
N ASP A 401 21.06 2.21 19.87
CA ASP A 401 20.97 2.61 21.28
C ASP A 401 19.56 3.02 21.69
N VAL A 402 18.73 3.48 20.74
CA VAL A 402 17.31 3.77 20.97
C VAL A 402 16.46 2.53 20.71
N PHE A 403 16.64 1.92 19.54
CA PHE A 403 15.92 0.71 19.14
C PHE A 403 16.77 -0.07 18.14
N GLY A 404 17.15 -1.31 18.47
CA GLY A 404 18.07 -2.10 17.66
C GLY A 404 17.37 -3.25 16.95
N ILE A 405 17.47 -3.29 15.61
CA ILE A 405 16.88 -4.34 14.76
C ILE A 405 17.80 -5.57 14.64
N THR A 406 18.89 -5.60 15.41
CA THR A 406 19.95 -6.62 15.32
C THR A 406 19.56 -8.03 15.78
N SER A 407 18.34 -8.23 16.31
CA SER A 407 17.87 -9.57 16.71
C SER A 407 17.41 -10.43 15.52
N ILE A 408 17.01 -9.83 14.39
CA ILE A 408 16.41 -10.58 13.26
C ILE A 408 17.37 -11.64 12.70
N GLU A 409 18.68 -11.37 12.66
CA GLU A 409 19.65 -12.35 12.18
C GLU A 409 19.99 -13.48 13.17
N ARG A 410 19.75 -13.29 14.48
CA ARG A 410 20.02 -14.30 15.52
C ARG A 410 18.87 -15.28 15.69
N THR A 411 17.63 -14.80 15.65
CA THR A 411 16.44 -15.59 15.99
C THR A 411 16.20 -16.70 14.95
N VAL A 412 16.42 -16.42 13.66
CA VAL A 412 16.31 -17.42 12.57
C VAL A 412 17.35 -18.54 12.72
N LYS A 413 18.56 -18.22 13.17
CA LYS A 413 19.59 -19.24 13.42
C LYS A 413 19.23 -20.12 14.62
N GLU A 414 18.62 -19.58 15.67
CA GLU A 414 18.20 -20.38 16.84
C GLU A 414 16.96 -21.25 16.58
N LEU A 415 15.97 -20.75 15.84
CA LEU A 415 14.77 -21.51 15.47
C LEU A 415 15.10 -22.64 14.49
N ALA A 416 15.93 -22.38 13.47
CA ALA A 416 16.43 -23.43 12.57
C ALA A 416 17.25 -24.49 13.32
N TRP A 417 18.03 -24.09 14.33
CA TRP A 417 18.80 -25.02 15.16
C TRP A 417 17.92 -25.87 16.10
N LYS A 418 16.79 -25.33 16.56
CA LYS A 418 15.78 -26.07 17.36
C LYS A 418 14.95 -27.04 16.52
N ILE A 419 14.60 -26.69 15.28
CA ILE A 419 13.82 -27.55 14.37
C ILE A 419 14.65 -28.72 13.83
N LEU A 420 15.96 -28.53 13.60
CA LEU A 420 16.86 -29.59 13.14
C LEU A 420 17.24 -30.63 14.21
N ARG A 421 16.69 -30.52 15.44
CA ARG A 421 16.89 -31.49 16.53
C ARG A 421 15.65 -32.34 16.83
N ILE A 422 14.84 -32.64 15.83
CA ILE A 422 13.94 -33.79 15.91
C ILE A 422 14.82 -35.04 15.81
N PRO A 423 14.88 -35.91 16.84
CA PRO A 423 15.68 -37.11 16.76
C PRO A 423 15.10 -38.04 15.69
N ASP A 424 15.98 -38.48 14.81
CA ASP A 424 15.77 -39.41 13.71
C ASP A 424 14.89 -40.60 14.17
N ARG A 425 13.63 -40.65 13.73
CA ARG A 425 12.78 -41.84 13.88
C ARG A 425 13.09 -42.80 12.73
N SER A 426 14.28 -43.37 12.75
CA SER A 426 14.61 -44.54 11.93
C SER A 426 13.98 -45.78 12.58
N GLY A 427 12.83 -46.21 12.07
CA GLY A 427 12.30 -47.52 12.44
C GLY A 427 10.83 -47.69 12.13
N TYR A 428 10.48 -47.88 10.86
CA TYR A 428 9.49 -48.87 10.41
C TYR A 428 9.64 -49.04 8.89
N SER A 429 10.29 -50.12 8.49
CA SER A 429 10.35 -50.64 7.13
C SER A 429 9.66 -52.02 7.12
N LYS A 430 9.05 -52.33 5.96
CA LYS A 430 8.24 -53.50 5.54
C LYS A 430 6.74 -53.19 5.52
N ALA A 431 5.97 -53.52 4.49
CA ALA A 431 6.21 -54.07 3.16
C ALA A 431 4.86 -54.00 2.43
N SER A 432 4.82 -53.77 1.12
CA SER A 432 3.81 -54.39 0.24
C SER A 432 4.08 -54.07 -1.23
N ASN A 433 4.28 -55.12 -2.00
CA ASN A 433 4.34 -55.17 -3.45
C ASN A 433 2.98 -54.83 -4.08
N ASN A 434 2.95 -54.13 -5.21
CA ASN A 434 2.35 -54.69 -6.43
C ASN A 434 2.56 -53.85 -7.70
N LYS A 435 3.15 -54.53 -8.70
CA LYS A 435 2.77 -54.60 -10.12
C LYS A 435 2.59 -53.31 -10.93
N ARG A 436 3.60 -53.05 -11.77
CA ARG A 436 3.45 -52.44 -13.10
C ARG A 436 2.62 -53.36 -14.03
N PRO A 437 1.92 -52.79 -15.00
CA PRO A 437 1.87 -53.33 -16.34
C PRO A 437 2.65 -52.46 -17.33
N LYS A 438 3.16 -53.13 -18.36
CA LYS A 438 3.96 -52.62 -19.48
C LYS A 438 3.04 -52.49 -20.71
N ILE A 439 3.31 -51.44 -21.49
CA ILE A 439 3.26 -51.37 -22.97
C ILE A 439 1.87 -51.39 -23.63
N GLU A 440 1.56 -50.33 -24.40
CA GLU A 440 1.33 -50.48 -25.84
C GLU A 440 1.56 -49.15 -26.60
N ASP A 441 2.50 -49.23 -27.55
CA ASP A 441 2.84 -48.24 -28.58
C ASP A 441 1.78 -48.27 -29.70
N HIS A 442 1.23 -47.12 -30.08
CA HIS A 442 0.67 -46.93 -31.42
C HIS A 442 1.16 -45.62 -32.04
N ARG A 443 2.01 -45.79 -33.07
CA ARG A 443 2.31 -44.83 -34.13
C ARG A 443 1.17 -44.81 -35.15
N TYR A 444 0.95 -43.64 -35.75
CA TYR A 444 0.53 -43.31 -37.14
C TYR A 444 -0.30 -42.02 -37.06
N GLY A 445 -0.14 -40.98 -37.88
CA GLY A 445 0.69 -40.75 -39.06
C GLY A 445 0.52 -39.28 -39.49
N GLN A 446 1.50 -38.78 -40.24
CA GLN A 446 1.48 -37.48 -40.89
C GLN A 446 0.50 -37.43 -42.08
N ASN A 447 -0.11 -36.27 -42.33
CA ASN A 447 -0.28 -35.62 -43.65
C ASN A 447 -0.95 -34.24 -43.44
N LYS A 448 -0.28 -33.11 -43.70
CA LYS A 448 -0.06 -32.38 -44.98
C LYS A 448 -1.32 -31.72 -45.60
N GLN A 449 -1.28 -30.38 -45.57
CA GLN A 449 -1.68 -29.37 -46.58
C GLN A 449 -3.05 -29.45 -47.27
N SER A 450 -3.82 -28.36 -47.22
CA SER A 450 -4.14 -27.53 -48.40
C SER A 450 -4.98 -26.28 -48.06
N ASN A 451 -4.83 -25.28 -48.93
CA ASN A 451 -5.35 -23.92 -48.89
C ASN A 451 -6.86 -23.77 -49.16
N ALA A 452 -7.32 -22.53 -48.90
CA ALA A 452 -8.18 -21.67 -49.73
C ALA A 452 -9.71 -21.65 -49.54
N ASN A 453 -10.15 -20.41 -49.31
CA ASN A 453 -11.31 -19.67 -49.84
C ASN A 453 -12.75 -20.00 -49.44
N GLU A 454 -13.37 -18.94 -48.91
CA GLU A 454 -14.69 -18.37 -49.23
C GLU A 454 -15.87 -19.32 -49.49
N THR A 455 -16.94 -19.18 -48.69
CA THR A 455 -18.16 -18.50 -49.17
C THR A 455 -19.20 -18.35 -48.07
N SER A 456 -19.89 -17.22 -48.17
CA SER A 456 -21.09 -16.78 -47.48
C SER A 456 -22.24 -17.78 -47.51
N LYS A 457 -23.04 -17.81 -46.43
CA LYS A 457 -24.48 -18.11 -46.50
C LYS A 457 -25.23 -17.44 -45.36
N SER A 458 -26.02 -16.45 -45.76
CA SER A 458 -27.12 -15.83 -45.03
C SER A 458 -28.25 -16.83 -44.77
N VAL A 459 -28.81 -16.82 -43.55
CA VAL A 459 -30.17 -17.31 -43.27
C VAL A 459 -30.87 -16.25 -42.42
N SER A 460 -32.14 -16.07 -42.75
CA SER A 460 -33.01 -14.94 -42.45
C SER A 460 -34.17 -15.32 -41.52
N VAL A 461 -34.76 -14.28 -40.92
CA VAL A 461 -36.15 -14.11 -40.42
C VAL A 461 -36.48 -14.71 -39.03
N ASN A 462 -36.76 -13.84 -38.04
CA ASN A 462 -38.14 -13.64 -37.54
C ASN A 462 -38.32 -12.44 -36.59
N ASN A 463 -39.35 -11.68 -36.97
CA ASN A 463 -40.02 -10.48 -36.43
C ASN A 463 -40.34 -10.44 -34.92
N LEU A 464 -40.17 -9.23 -34.35
CA LEU A 464 -41.08 -8.34 -33.55
C LEU A 464 -42.07 -8.96 -32.51
N PRO A 465 -42.56 -8.21 -31.47
CA PRO A 465 -42.60 -6.74 -31.37
C PRO A 465 -42.18 -6.13 -29.99
N LEU A 466 -41.76 -4.87 -30.00
CA LEU A 466 -41.73 -4.01 -28.82
C LEU A 466 -42.70 -2.83 -29.01
N GLY A 467 -43.52 -2.63 -27.98
CA GLY A 467 -44.56 -1.62 -27.88
C GLY A 467 -44.01 -0.20 -27.68
N LYS A 468 -44.84 0.74 -28.12
CA LYS A 468 -44.70 2.20 -28.04
C LYS A 468 -44.98 2.71 -26.62
N THR A 469 -44.35 3.82 -26.24
CA THR A 469 -44.97 5.14 -25.88
C THR A 469 -43.84 6.12 -25.49
N SER A 470 -43.68 7.25 -26.20
CA SER A 470 -44.12 8.63 -25.82
C SER A 470 -43.22 9.23 -24.71
N THR A 471 -42.63 10.43 -24.79
CA THR A 471 -43.18 11.73 -25.22
C THR A 471 -42.04 12.78 -25.35
N GLN A 472 -42.23 13.72 -26.29
CA GLN A 472 -41.77 15.13 -26.37
C GLN A 472 -40.42 15.60 -25.80
N VAL A 473 -39.60 16.21 -26.68
CA VAL A 473 -38.73 17.35 -26.37
C VAL A 473 -38.91 18.41 -27.44
N ASP A 474 -39.12 19.64 -26.98
CA ASP A 474 -39.34 20.86 -27.77
C ASP A 474 -38.10 21.31 -28.54
N LYS A 475 -38.38 21.97 -29.67
CA LYS A 475 -37.43 22.72 -30.50
C LYS A 475 -37.21 24.11 -29.91
N THR A 476 -35.96 24.55 -29.90
CA THR A 476 -35.61 25.93 -30.27
C THR A 476 -34.29 25.93 -31.01
N ASP A 477 -34.35 26.43 -32.24
CA ASP A 477 -33.22 26.75 -33.11
C ASP A 477 -32.45 27.95 -32.56
N SER A 478 -31.13 27.96 -32.72
CA SER A 478 -30.37 29.13 -33.21
C SER A 478 -28.96 28.68 -33.60
N ALA A 479 -28.62 28.97 -34.84
CA ALA A 479 -27.38 28.63 -35.51
C ALA A 479 -26.25 29.59 -35.14
N GLU A 480 -25.03 29.06 -35.03
CA GLU A 480 -23.85 29.68 -35.62
C GLU A 480 -22.75 28.63 -35.81
N LYS A 481 -22.01 28.76 -36.91
CA LYS A 481 -21.04 27.80 -37.47
C LYS A 481 -19.75 28.61 -37.77
N PRO A 482 -18.64 27.96 -38.13
CA PRO A 482 -17.56 27.51 -37.25
C PRO A 482 -16.26 28.32 -37.47
N ASN A 483 -15.26 28.16 -36.60
CA ASN A 483 -13.88 28.41 -37.00
C ASN A 483 -12.92 27.34 -36.48
N THR A 484 -11.95 27.10 -37.35
CA THR A 484 -11.11 25.92 -37.51
C THR A 484 -9.77 26.00 -36.77
N THR A 485 -9.14 24.83 -36.63
CA THR A 485 -7.68 24.56 -36.57
C THR A 485 -6.87 25.10 -35.38
N ASN A 486 -6.30 24.19 -34.56
CA ASN A 486 -4.90 23.81 -34.77
C ASN A 486 -4.45 22.60 -33.94
N SER A 487 -3.63 21.81 -34.61
CA SER A 487 -2.98 20.57 -34.18
C SER A 487 -1.72 20.82 -33.34
N ALA A 488 -1.40 19.79 -32.56
CA ALA A 488 -0.20 19.56 -31.76
C ALA A 488 1.15 19.93 -32.41
N TYR A 489 2.09 20.39 -31.57
CA TYR A 489 3.50 19.94 -31.54
C TYR A 489 4.09 20.23 -30.14
N LYS A 490 4.42 19.19 -29.37
CA LYS A 490 5.33 19.28 -28.21
C LYS A 490 6.74 19.00 -28.74
N MET A 491 7.61 20.01 -28.71
CA MET A 491 9.05 19.85 -28.89
C MET A 491 9.66 19.38 -27.56
N TYR A 492 10.38 18.27 -27.59
CA TYR A 492 11.32 17.90 -26.54
C TYR A 492 12.70 18.46 -26.92
N SER A 493 13.28 19.32 -26.08
CA SER A 493 14.69 19.70 -26.17
C SER A 493 15.50 18.86 -25.18
N PHE A 494 16.39 18.01 -25.69
CA PHE A 494 17.44 17.37 -24.91
C PHE A 494 18.71 18.20 -25.04
N THR A 495 19.28 18.61 -23.92
CA THR A 495 20.60 19.25 -23.87
C THR A 495 21.55 18.32 -23.12
N TRP A 496 22.55 17.82 -23.83
CA TRP A 496 23.70 17.13 -23.24
C TRP A 496 24.77 18.15 -22.87
N TYR A 497 25.35 18.03 -21.68
CA TYR A 497 26.62 18.69 -21.35
C TYR A 497 27.65 17.63 -20.96
N THR A 498 28.65 17.49 -21.82
CA THR A 498 29.93 16.84 -21.55
C THR A 498 30.83 17.81 -20.78
N GLY A 499 31.51 17.32 -19.75
CA GLY A 499 32.29 18.15 -18.82
C GLY A 499 33.55 18.79 -19.41
N ALA A 500 34.05 19.79 -18.69
CA ALA A 500 35.48 20.03 -18.43
C ALA A 500 35.61 21.19 -17.42
N GLU A 501 36.67 21.10 -16.64
CA GLU A 501 37.15 21.99 -15.58
C GLU A 501 37.21 23.48 -15.98
N ALA A 502 36.99 24.39 -15.02
CA ALA A 502 37.88 25.53 -14.77
C ALA A 502 37.45 26.37 -13.54
N HIS A 503 38.39 26.42 -12.59
CA HIS A 503 38.86 27.57 -11.84
C HIS A 503 37.90 28.60 -11.22
N VAL A 504 37.95 28.59 -9.89
CA VAL A 504 37.72 29.70 -8.96
C VAL A 504 38.45 30.96 -9.42
N VAL A 505 37.72 32.05 -9.65
CA VAL A 505 38.24 33.43 -9.57
C VAL A 505 37.24 34.26 -8.77
N ASN A 506 37.73 34.78 -7.65
CA ASN A 506 37.04 35.62 -6.69
C ASN A 506 37.53 37.05 -6.94
N VAL A 507 36.65 37.99 -7.31
CA VAL A 507 37.00 39.42 -7.34
C VAL A 507 35.87 40.25 -6.76
N LYS A 508 36.16 40.80 -5.57
CA LYS A 508 35.46 41.92 -4.94
C LYS A 508 35.68 43.21 -5.73
N SER A 509 34.61 44.00 -5.81
CA SER A 509 34.51 45.46 -5.70
C SER A 509 35.49 46.33 -6.50
N LEU A 510 34.95 47.16 -7.40
CA LEU A 510 35.35 48.57 -7.48
C LEU A 510 34.26 49.43 -8.13
N MET A 511 33.97 50.54 -7.44
CA MET A 511 33.15 51.69 -7.84
C MET A 511 33.84 52.56 -8.91
N CYS A 512 33.04 53.53 -9.42
CA CYS A 512 33.31 54.72 -10.26
C CYS A 512 32.80 54.55 -11.70
N VAL A 513 31.66 55.14 -12.08
CA VAL A 513 31.40 56.58 -12.35
C VAL A 513 32.35 57.16 -13.39
N SER A 514 31.84 57.38 -14.62
CA SER A 514 32.19 58.52 -15.49
C SER A 514 31.41 58.47 -16.81
N THR A 515 30.45 59.40 -16.94
CA THR A 515 30.10 60.25 -18.09
C THR A 515 30.49 59.87 -19.53
N ASP A 516 29.45 59.83 -20.36
CA ASP A 516 29.23 60.61 -21.59
C ASP A 516 30.21 60.62 -22.79
N LEU A 517 29.57 60.31 -23.93
CA LEU A 517 29.59 60.96 -25.25
C LEU A 517 30.77 60.74 -26.23
N SER A 518 30.35 60.14 -27.36
CA SER A 518 30.71 60.43 -28.77
C SER A 518 32.16 60.29 -29.23
N ALA A 519 32.42 59.30 -30.09
CA ALA A 519 32.45 59.44 -31.55
C ALA A 519 32.54 58.05 -32.21
#